data_AF-A0A6J6DS98-F1
#
_entry.id   AF-A0A6J6DS98-F1
#
_cell.length_a   1.000
_cell.length_b   1.000
_cell.length_c   1.000
_cell.angle_alpha   90.00
_cell.angle_beta   90.00
_cell.angle_gamma   90.00
#
_symmetry.space_group_name_H-M   'P 1'
#
loop_
_entity.id
_entity.type
_entity.pdbx_description
1 polymer ?
#
loop_
_entity_poly.entity_id
_entity_poly.type
_entity_poly.pdbx_seq_one_letter_code
_entity_poly.pdbx_strand_id
1 'polypeptide(L)'
;MARTEISDHQKEVLAWKIMGEALRFIDQDLVFADLHPGGGQYDCLSLISRESEIVLMLNRAGSSAAGKTDHVEDIWETAIKENARAAAMYILSELGIDMYDEKDKDIDNSDQVLTCKRMARWVQSQSEKIGKPICCWIDDTYYVGQAKTFLEQVKIPPNWIAQEPPYKGTDWSAWLFALTMGDKVVAMVNMKTGEAINRDGTPMQDWYKKSAVAKKIAMKKPEVISFPEEVPSDEVLSYFRKVGRFDGYKVFGENLASVAESVSEHWRKTGDLPRDIEQIKGALFFEWRRAHHTGQYPEGEELRFIQLLATEIDKQPK
;
A
#
# COMPACT_ATOMS: atom_id res chain seq x y z
N MET A 1 6.80 -27.93 -14.77
CA MET A 1 6.82 -26.82 -15.75
C MET A 1 7.41 -25.62 -15.03
N ALA A 2 8.33 -24.88 -15.65
CA ALA A 2 8.85 -23.66 -15.03
C ALA A 2 7.70 -22.65 -14.92
N ARG A 3 7.39 -22.17 -13.70
CA ARG A 3 6.47 -21.05 -13.51
C ARG A 3 7.05 -19.85 -14.24
N THR A 4 6.29 -19.28 -15.17
CA THR A 4 6.67 -18.00 -15.80
C THR A 4 6.71 -16.95 -14.70
N GLU A 5 7.87 -16.36 -14.47
CA GLU A 5 8.02 -15.31 -13.47
C GLU A 5 7.25 -14.06 -13.93
N ILE A 6 6.26 -13.63 -13.15
CA ILE A 6 5.37 -12.51 -13.46
C ILE A 6 5.98 -11.26 -12.82
N SER A 7 6.26 -10.24 -13.62
CA SER A 7 6.87 -9.00 -13.10
C SER A 7 5.88 -8.22 -12.25
N ASP A 8 6.37 -7.43 -11.28
CA ASP A 8 5.52 -6.55 -10.45
C ASP A 8 4.66 -5.62 -11.29
N HIS A 9 5.21 -5.15 -12.42
CA HIS A 9 4.48 -4.33 -13.37
C HIS A 9 3.30 -5.09 -14.01
N GLN A 10 3.51 -6.35 -14.39
CA GLN A 10 2.43 -7.19 -14.91
C GLN A 10 1.38 -7.47 -13.83
N LYS A 11 1.79 -7.73 -12.58
CA LYS A 11 0.87 -7.90 -11.45
C LYS A 11 0.03 -6.65 -11.22
N GLU A 12 0.63 -5.46 -11.26
CA GLU A 12 -0.09 -4.18 -11.13
C GLU A 12 -1.15 -4.03 -12.24
N VAL A 13 -0.79 -4.29 -13.50
CA VAL A 13 -1.75 -4.25 -14.62
C VAL A 13 -2.88 -5.26 -14.44
N LEU A 14 -2.55 -6.48 -14.00
CA LEU A 14 -3.53 -7.53 -13.76
C LEU A 14 -4.43 -7.21 -12.58
N ALA A 15 -3.90 -6.66 -11.48
CA ALA A 15 -4.67 -6.26 -10.31
C ALA A 15 -5.80 -5.30 -10.68
N TRP A 16 -5.49 -4.22 -11.41
CA TRP A 16 -6.52 -3.28 -11.88
C TRP A 16 -7.55 -3.92 -12.81
N LYS A 17 -7.13 -4.85 -13.69
CA LYS A 17 -8.06 -5.58 -14.56
C LYS A 17 -8.97 -6.51 -13.76
N ILE A 18 -8.41 -7.28 -12.83
CA ILE A 18 -9.17 -8.20 -11.97
C ILE A 18 -10.15 -7.41 -11.10
N MET A 19 -9.73 -6.30 -10.48
CA MET A 19 -10.64 -5.45 -9.71
C MET A 19 -11.78 -4.88 -10.55
N GLY A 20 -11.48 -4.42 -11.77
CA GLY A 20 -12.50 -3.96 -12.70
C GLY A 20 -13.51 -5.04 -13.10
N GLU A 21 -13.10 -6.31 -13.18
CA GLU A 21 -13.98 -7.44 -13.41
C GLU A 21 -14.73 -7.87 -12.13
N ALA A 22 -14.08 -7.86 -10.97
CA ALA A 22 -14.71 -8.20 -9.69
C ALA A 22 -15.88 -7.25 -9.37
N LEU A 23 -15.70 -5.94 -9.60
CA LEU A 23 -16.77 -4.95 -9.46
C LEU A 23 -17.99 -5.20 -10.37
N ARG A 24 -17.87 -6.03 -11.42
CA ARG A 24 -19.01 -6.42 -12.27
C ARG A 24 -19.90 -7.47 -11.63
N PHE A 25 -19.35 -8.26 -10.72
CA PHE A 25 -20.04 -9.38 -10.11
C PHE A 25 -20.54 -9.08 -8.70
N ILE A 26 -19.92 -8.11 -8.00
CA ILE A 26 -20.28 -7.77 -6.62
C ILE A 26 -21.29 -6.62 -6.62
N ASP A 27 -22.49 -6.86 -6.09
CA ASP A 27 -23.52 -5.83 -5.89
C ASP A 27 -23.42 -5.18 -4.51
N GLN A 28 -22.30 -4.50 -4.26
CA GLN A 28 -22.07 -3.73 -3.04
C GLN A 28 -21.49 -2.36 -3.39
N ASP A 29 -21.76 -1.36 -2.56
CA ASP A 29 -21.11 -0.05 -2.69
C ASP A 29 -19.67 -0.16 -2.14
N LEU A 30 -18.74 -0.45 -3.05
CA LEU A 30 -17.34 -0.71 -2.73
C LEU A 30 -16.45 0.46 -3.13
N VAL A 31 -15.35 0.60 -2.40
CA VAL A 31 -14.32 1.61 -2.64
C VAL A 31 -12.94 0.96 -2.66
N PHE A 32 -12.00 1.63 -3.33
CA PHE A 32 -10.61 1.18 -3.40
C PHE A 32 -9.83 1.61 -2.15
N ALA A 33 -8.93 0.73 -1.71
CA ALA A 33 -7.90 1.05 -0.74
C ALA A 33 -6.61 0.31 -1.08
N ASP A 34 -5.47 0.96 -0.84
CA ASP A 34 -4.18 0.27 -0.74
C ASP A 34 -4.00 -0.13 0.73
N LEU A 35 -4.07 -1.43 1.01
CA LEU A 35 -3.97 -1.99 2.36
C LEU A 35 -2.67 -2.76 2.52
N HIS A 36 -2.12 -2.68 3.73
CA HIS A 36 -0.84 -3.31 4.09
C HIS A 36 -0.96 -4.27 5.28
N PRO A 37 -1.74 -5.37 5.14
CA PRO A 37 -1.95 -6.29 6.25
C PRO A 37 -0.65 -6.95 6.72
N GLY A 38 -0.68 -7.54 7.91
CA GLY A 38 0.50 -8.18 8.51
C GLY A 38 1.59 -7.19 8.93
N GLY A 39 1.27 -5.91 9.05
CA GLY A 39 2.21 -4.88 9.49
C GLY A 39 3.10 -4.33 8.35
N GLY A 40 2.59 -4.25 7.12
CA GLY A 40 3.40 -3.91 5.95
C GLY A 40 3.97 -5.11 5.19
N GLN A 41 3.65 -6.34 5.59
CA GLN A 41 4.16 -7.56 4.93
C GLN A 41 3.56 -7.80 3.55
N TYR A 42 2.38 -7.26 3.32
CA TYR A 42 1.65 -7.41 2.07
C TYR A 42 1.38 -6.04 1.44
N ASP A 43 1.31 -6.03 0.12
CA ASP A 43 0.92 -4.86 -0.66
C ASP A 43 -0.35 -5.22 -1.42
N CYS A 44 -1.50 -4.80 -0.89
CA CYS A 44 -2.79 -5.23 -1.38
C CYS A 44 -3.58 -4.07 -2.01
N LEU A 45 -3.84 -4.16 -3.31
CA LEU A 45 -4.97 -3.42 -3.88
C LEU A 45 -6.24 -4.09 -3.37
N SER A 46 -7.15 -3.31 -2.79
CA SER A 46 -8.28 -3.85 -2.03
C SER A 46 -9.61 -3.18 -2.39
N LEU A 47 -10.69 -3.94 -2.27
CA LEU A 47 -12.07 -3.46 -2.26
C LEU A 47 -12.65 -3.60 -0.86
N ILE A 48 -13.21 -2.52 -0.35
CA ILE A 48 -13.81 -2.44 0.98
C ILE A 48 -15.18 -1.77 0.91
N SER A 49 -16.05 -2.05 1.89
CA SER A 49 -17.34 -1.35 2.04
C SER A 49 -17.17 0.03 2.67
N ARG A 50 -18.24 0.84 2.67
CA ARG A 50 -18.27 2.14 3.38
C ARG A 50 -18.07 2.00 4.89
N GLU A 51 -18.43 0.85 5.45
CA GLU A 51 -18.26 0.48 6.85
C GLU A 51 -16.86 -0.06 7.16
N SER A 52 -15.95 -0.01 6.18
CA SER A 52 -14.56 -0.46 6.28
C SER A 52 -14.42 -1.98 6.36
N GLU A 53 -15.44 -2.74 5.90
CA GLU A 53 -15.33 -4.18 5.79
C GLU A 53 -14.48 -4.56 4.57
N ILE A 54 -13.48 -5.40 4.76
CA ILE A 54 -12.65 -5.91 3.67
C ILE A 54 -13.43 -6.97 2.88
N VAL A 55 -13.66 -6.72 1.60
CA VAL A 55 -14.35 -7.64 0.70
C VAL A 55 -13.37 -8.45 -0.12
N LEU A 56 -12.37 -7.79 -0.71
CA LEU A 56 -11.35 -8.43 -1.53
C LEU A 56 -10.01 -7.72 -1.39
N MET A 57 -8.93 -8.48 -1.25
CA MET A 57 -7.54 -8.01 -1.31
C MET A 57 -6.79 -8.80 -2.35
N LEU A 58 -6.04 -8.14 -3.23
CA LEU A 58 -5.14 -8.76 -4.18
C LEU A 58 -3.69 -8.45 -3.80
N ASN A 59 -2.93 -9.44 -3.32
CA ASN A 59 -1.57 -9.25 -2.85
C ASN A 59 -0.59 -9.14 -4.03
N ARG A 60 -0.21 -7.90 -4.38
CA ARG A 60 0.71 -7.57 -5.47
C ARG A 60 2.13 -8.07 -5.21
N ALA A 61 2.55 -8.14 -3.94
CA ALA A 61 3.85 -8.69 -3.56
C ALA A 61 3.89 -10.22 -3.64
N GLY A 62 2.74 -10.89 -3.53
CA GLY A 62 2.60 -12.35 -3.56
C GLY A 62 1.90 -12.88 -4.80
N SER A 63 1.20 -14.01 -4.62
CA SER A 63 0.40 -14.74 -5.62
C SER A 63 -1.03 -15.02 -5.16
N SER A 64 -1.48 -14.33 -4.11
CA SER A 64 -2.72 -14.64 -3.42
C SER A 64 -3.73 -13.50 -3.42
N ALA A 65 -5.01 -13.87 -3.34
CA ALA A 65 -6.09 -13.00 -2.94
C ALA A 65 -6.62 -13.43 -1.57
N ALA A 66 -7.24 -12.51 -0.84
CA ALA A 66 -7.90 -12.81 0.42
C ALA A 66 -9.23 -12.06 0.56
N GLY A 67 -10.16 -12.70 1.27
CA GLY A 67 -11.43 -12.13 1.73
C GLY A 67 -11.54 -12.19 3.26
N LYS A 68 -12.75 -12.10 3.81
CA LYS A 68 -13.01 -12.06 5.26
C LYS A 68 -12.25 -13.12 6.07
N THR A 69 -12.25 -14.38 5.61
CA THR A 69 -11.64 -15.50 6.34
C THR A 69 -10.75 -16.39 5.49
N ASP A 70 -10.88 -16.31 4.16
CA ASP A 70 -10.30 -17.25 3.23
C ASP A 70 -9.27 -16.58 2.33
N HIS A 71 -8.37 -17.38 1.77
CA HIS A 71 -7.37 -16.95 0.81
C HIS A 71 -7.35 -17.90 -0.39
N VAL A 72 -6.98 -17.35 -1.53
CA VAL A 72 -6.92 -18.03 -2.82
C VAL A 72 -5.54 -17.81 -3.39
N GLU A 73 -4.89 -18.87 -3.83
CA GLU A 73 -3.56 -18.83 -4.45
C GLU A 73 -3.65 -18.87 -5.98
N ASP A 74 -2.50 -18.65 -6.64
CA ASP A 74 -2.31 -18.72 -8.10
C ASP A 74 -3.23 -17.76 -8.90
N ILE A 75 -3.57 -16.60 -8.31
CA ILE A 75 -4.50 -15.63 -8.92
C ILE A 75 -3.94 -15.00 -10.20
N TRP A 76 -2.61 -14.81 -10.25
CA TRP A 76 -1.93 -14.19 -11.39
C TRP A 76 -1.76 -15.18 -12.53
N GLU A 77 -1.42 -16.43 -12.22
CA GLU A 77 -1.33 -17.53 -13.16
C GLU A 77 -2.66 -17.76 -13.85
N THR A 78 -3.76 -17.74 -13.09
CA THR A 78 -5.13 -17.83 -13.62
C THR A 78 -5.41 -16.67 -14.57
N ALA A 79 -5.06 -15.45 -14.16
CA ALA A 79 -5.30 -14.26 -14.97
C ALA A 79 -4.50 -14.25 -16.29
N ILE A 80 -3.29 -14.81 -16.29
CA ILE A 80 -2.45 -14.93 -17.50
C ILE A 80 -2.94 -16.05 -18.40
N LYS A 81 -3.25 -17.22 -17.82
CA LYS A 81 -3.63 -18.42 -18.58
C LYS A 81 -4.98 -18.25 -19.25
N GLU A 82 -5.92 -17.61 -18.58
CA GLU A 82 -7.30 -17.49 -19.05
C GLU A 82 -7.64 -16.05 -19.41
N ASN A 83 -7.79 -15.18 -18.41
CA ASN A 83 -7.92 -13.72 -18.50
C ASN A 83 -8.31 -13.17 -17.10
N ALA A 84 -8.34 -11.84 -16.96
CA ALA A 84 -8.71 -11.18 -15.71
C ALA A 84 -10.13 -11.49 -15.22
N ARG A 85 -11.08 -11.73 -16.13
CA ARG A 85 -12.47 -12.06 -15.78
C ARG A 85 -12.56 -13.45 -15.17
N ALA A 86 -11.92 -14.44 -15.79
CA ALA A 86 -11.84 -15.80 -15.25
C ALA A 86 -11.17 -15.81 -13.87
N ALA A 87 -10.08 -15.06 -13.70
CA ALA A 87 -9.44 -14.90 -12.40
C ALA A 87 -10.36 -14.24 -11.36
N ALA A 88 -11.09 -13.19 -11.73
CA ALA A 88 -12.06 -12.56 -10.82
C ALA A 88 -13.14 -13.57 -10.40
N MET A 89 -13.78 -14.28 -11.34
CA MET A 89 -14.79 -15.29 -11.03
C MET A 89 -14.25 -16.41 -10.14
N TYR A 90 -13.04 -16.90 -10.40
CA TYR A 90 -12.36 -17.89 -9.58
C TYR A 90 -12.16 -17.39 -8.15
N ILE A 91 -11.58 -16.20 -7.97
CA ILE A 91 -11.35 -15.60 -6.65
C ILE A 91 -12.67 -15.43 -5.90
N LEU A 92 -13.69 -14.85 -6.52
CA LEU A 92 -14.98 -14.60 -5.87
C LEU A 92 -15.67 -15.91 -5.46
N SER A 93 -15.61 -16.93 -6.31
CA SER A 93 -16.16 -18.26 -6.02
C SER A 93 -15.45 -18.93 -4.85
N GLU A 94 -14.12 -18.95 -4.85
CA GLU A 94 -13.32 -19.60 -3.80
C GLU A 94 -13.41 -18.85 -2.45
N LEU A 95 -13.56 -17.52 -2.48
CA LEU A 95 -13.79 -16.70 -1.28
C LEU A 95 -15.25 -16.73 -0.80
N GLY A 96 -16.16 -17.41 -1.50
CA GLY A 96 -17.58 -17.45 -1.16
C GLY A 96 -18.25 -16.07 -1.21
N ILE A 97 -17.79 -15.17 -2.08
CA ILE A 97 -18.37 -13.84 -2.26
C ILE A 97 -19.60 -13.96 -3.17
N ASP A 98 -20.74 -13.48 -2.69
CA ASP A 98 -21.99 -13.51 -3.46
C ASP A 98 -21.85 -12.72 -4.77
N MET A 99 -22.06 -13.43 -5.89
CA MET A 99 -22.04 -12.88 -7.24
C MET A 99 -23.47 -12.77 -7.78
N TYR A 100 -23.74 -11.73 -8.56
CA TYR A 100 -25.03 -11.54 -9.24
C TYR A 100 -24.93 -11.86 -10.74
N ASP A 101 -26.06 -12.24 -11.36
CA ASP A 101 -26.14 -12.47 -12.80
C ASP A 101 -26.09 -11.11 -13.52
N GLU A 102 -25.14 -10.93 -14.45
CA GLU A 102 -24.81 -9.66 -15.12
C GLU A 102 -25.96 -8.99 -15.88
N LYS A 103 -27.09 -9.67 -16.03
CA LYS A 103 -28.17 -9.26 -16.94
C LYS A 103 -28.95 -8.03 -16.49
N ASP A 104 -28.83 -7.60 -15.22
CA ASP A 104 -29.76 -6.64 -14.63
C ASP A 104 -29.20 -5.24 -14.30
N LYS A 105 -27.92 -4.94 -14.58
CA LYS A 105 -27.39 -3.59 -14.36
C LYS A 105 -26.41 -3.13 -15.43
N ASP A 106 -26.44 -1.84 -15.71
CA ASP A 106 -25.50 -1.09 -16.57
C ASP A 106 -24.10 -0.94 -15.91
N ILE A 107 -23.64 -1.98 -15.20
CA ILE A 107 -22.39 -1.99 -14.39
C ILE A 107 -21.16 -1.74 -15.26
N ASP A 108 -21.27 -2.10 -16.54
CA ASP A 108 -20.25 -1.86 -17.56
C ASP A 108 -19.81 -0.40 -17.67
N ASN A 109 -20.69 0.53 -17.29
CA ASN A 109 -20.51 1.97 -17.37
C ASN A 109 -20.33 2.65 -16.01
N SER A 110 -20.21 1.91 -14.90
CA SER A 110 -19.88 2.54 -13.62
C SER A 110 -18.51 3.23 -13.70
N ASP A 111 -18.43 4.45 -13.15
CA ASP A 111 -17.21 5.26 -13.21
C ASP A 111 -15.99 4.51 -12.64
N GLN A 112 -16.20 3.67 -11.62
CA GLN A 112 -15.15 2.84 -11.02
C GLN A 112 -14.64 1.74 -11.95
N VAL A 113 -15.51 0.95 -12.58
CA VAL A 113 -15.11 -0.09 -13.55
C VAL A 113 -14.35 0.54 -14.72
N LEU A 114 -14.84 1.67 -15.23
CA LEU A 114 -14.17 2.40 -16.30
C LEU A 114 -12.81 2.95 -15.84
N THR A 115 -12.72 3.45 -14.61
CA THR A 115 -11.48 3.96 -14.02
C THR A 115 -10.44 2.85 -13.85
N CYS A 116 -10.82 1.64 -13.43
CA CYS A 116 -9.93 0.47 -13.41
C CYS A 116 -9.35 0.15 -14.78
N LYS A 117 -10.18 0.15 -15.83
CA LYS A 117 -9.73 -0.07 -17.20
C LYS A 117 -8.74 1.02 -17.65
N ARG A 118 -9.01 2.27 -17.28
CA ARG A 118 -8.13 3.41 -17.56
C ARG A 118 -6.81 3.30 -16.79
N MET A 119 -6.85 2.90 -15.53
CA MET A 119 -5.68 2.70 -14.69
C MET A 119 -4.78 1.58 -15.23
N ALA A 120 -5.35 0.41 -15.52
CA ALA A 120 -4.63 -0.71 -16.12
C ALA A 120 -3.96 -0.30 -17.44
N ARG A 121 -4.66 0.48 -18.28
CA ARG A 121 -4.12 0.99 -19.54
C ARG A 121 -3.03 2.02 -19.34
N TRP A 122 -3.16 2.90 -18.36
CA TRP A 122 -2.12 3.86 -18.01
C TRP A 122 -0.85 3.14 -17.58
N VAL A 123 -0.95 2.21 -16.61
CA VAL A 123 0.17 1.40 -16.11
C VAL A 123 0.83 0.67 -17.27
N GLN A 124 0.05 -0.07 -18.07
CA GLN A 124 0.57 -0.82 -19.23
C GLN A 124 1.28 0.07 -20.26
N SER A 125 0.96 1.37 -20.32
CA SER A 125 1.63 2.31 -21.23
C SER A 125 2.96 2.86 -20.71
N GLN A 126 3.26 2.67 -19.43
CA GLN A 126 4.52 3.05 -18.79
C GLN A 126 5.58 1.96 -18.97
N SER A 127 6.85 2.32 -18.82
CA SER A 127 7.91 1.31 -18.68
C SER A 127 7.82 0.65 -17.31
N GLU A 128 8.16 -0.65 -17.24
CA GLU A 128 8.01 -1.50 -16.04
C GLU A 128 8.53 -0.90 -14.73
N LYS A 129 9.57 -0.06 -14.79
CA LYS A 129 10.29 0.43 -13.61
C LYS A 129 9.90 1.83 -13.12
N ILE A 130 9.03 2.56 -13.83
CA ILE A 130 8.94 4.03 -13.61
C ILE A 130 7.55 4.47 -13.18
N GLY A 131 6.50 3.89 -13.75
CA GLY A 131 5.13 4.35 -13.53
C GLY A 131 4.36 3.52 -12.51
N LYS A 132 3.82 4.15 -11.46
CA LYS A 132 2.93 3.49 -10.49
C LYS A 132 1.75 4.39 -10.10
N PRO A 133 0.54 3.83 -9.91
CA PRO A 133 -0.52 4.50 -9.20
C PRO A 133 -0.35 4.25 -7.70
N ILE A 134 -0.55 5.29 -6.89
CA ILE A 134 -0.38 5.22 -5.42
C ILE A 134 -1.58 5.88 -4.76
N CYS A 135 -2.27 5.18 -3.86
CA CYS A 135 -3.32 5.78 -3.05
C CYS A 135 -2.77 6.95 -2.21
N CYS A 136 -3.46 8.09 -2.22
CA CYS A 136 -3.06 9.27 -1.46
C CYS A 136 -3.58 9.27 -0.02
N TRP A 137 -4.14 8.15 0.42
CA TRP A 137 -4.45 7.85 1.81
C TRP A 137 -3.83 6.51 2.13
N ILE A 138 -2.92 6.50 3.09
CA ILE A 138 -2.13 5.34 3.45
C ILE A 138 -2.72 4.79 4.74
N ASP A 139 -2.87 3.47 4.79
CA ASP A 139 -3.24 2.67 5.96
C ASP A 139 -2.13 1.65 6.24
N ASP A 140 -0.91 2.16 6.38
CA ASP A 140 0.18 1.33 6.87
C ASP A 140 0.22 1.40 8.40
N THR A 141 1.05 0.55 9.02
CA THR A 141 1.11 0.40 10.48
C THR A 141 1.50 1.68 11.22
N TYR A 142 1.77 2.77 10.50
CA TYR A 142 2.43 3.94 11.05
C TYR A 142 2.17 5.28 10.36
N TYR A 143 1.46 5.27 9.23
CA TYR A 143 0.86 6.40 8.55
C TYR A 143 -0.54 5.99 8.22
N VAL A 144 -1.45 6.36 9.12
CA VAL A 144 -2.88 6.35 8.84
C VAL A 144 -3.26 7.77 8.49
N GLY A 145 -3.53 8.03 7.22
CA GLY A 145 -3.91 9.35 6.76
C GLY A 145 -3.33 9.77 5.42
N GLN A 146 -3.37 11.07 5.18
CA GLN A 146 -2.98 11.68 3.92
C GLN A 146 -1.50 11.47 3.57
N ALA A 147 -1.23 11.04 2.34
CA ALA A 147 0.10 11.02 1.76
C ALA A 147 0.50 12.45 1.32
N LYS A 148 0.80 13.32 2.30
CA LYS A 148 1.06 14.76 2.08
C LYS A 148 2.09 15.03 0.98
N THR A 149 3.14 14.21 0.91
CA THR A 149 4.21 14.31 -0.11
C THR A 149 3.69 14.22 -1.54
N PHE A 150 2.62 13.47 -1.81
CA PHE A 150 2.00 13.42 -3.13
C PHE A 150 0.97 14.54 -3.32
N LEU A 151 0.17 14.82 -2.28
CA LEU A 151 -0.86 15.85 -2.33
C LEU A 151 -0.29 17.26 -2.57
N GLU A 152 0.86 17.58 -1.95
CA GLU A 152 1.52 18.89 -2.10
C GLU A 152 2.12 19.12 -3.50
N GLN A 153 2.30 18.06 -4.31
CA GLN A 153 2.82 18.18 -5.67
C GLN A 153 1.76 18.61 -6.70
N VAL A 154 0.48 18.65 -6.30
CA VAL A 154 -0.67 18.88 -7.17
C VAL A 154 -1.59 19.95 -6.56
N LYS A 155 -2.09 20.87 -7.37
CA LYS A 155 -3.15 21.79 -6.96
C LYS A 155 -4.50 21.08 -6.99
N ILE A 156 -4.93 20.56 -5.85
CA ILE A 156 -6.16 19.77 -5.75
C ILE A 156 -7.38 20.70 -5.77
N PRO A 157 -8.37 20.45 -6.65
CA PRO A 157 -9.60 21.23 -6.71
C PRO A 157 -10.37 21.23 -5.38
N PRO A 158 -10.90 22.38 -4.92
CA PRO A 158 -11.64 22.46 -3.66
C PRO A 158 -12.84 21.51 -3.59
N ASN A 159 -13.50 21.24 -4.72
CA ASN A 159 -14.62 20.31 -4.80
C ASN A 159 -14.21 18.85 -4.60
N TRP A 160 -12.94 18.47 -4.79
CA TRP A 160 -12.43 17.14 -4.43
C TRP A 160 -12.15 17.06 -2.91
N ILE A 161 -11.59 18.13 -2.33
CA ILE A 161 -11.31 18.23 -0.88
C ILE A 161 -12.61 18.20 -0.06
N ALA A 162 -13.69 18.77 -0.60
CA ALA A 162 -14.99 18.80 0.03
C ALA A 162 -15.80 17.48 -0.09
N GLN A 163 -15.26 16.45 -0.74
CA GLN A 163 -15.97 15.17 -0.86
C GLN A 163 -16.04 14.44 0.47
N GLU A 164 -17.17 13.81 0.74
CA GLU A 164 -17.27 12.83 1.82
C GLU A 164 -16.26 11.69 1.60
N PRO A 165 -15.57 11.23 2.65
CA PRO A 165 -14.61 10.14 2.55
C PRO A 165 -15.24 8.85 1.98
N PRO A 166 -14.45 7.99 1.33
CA PRO A 166 -14.96 6.75 0.75
C PRO A 166 -15.48 5.76 1.80
N TYR A 167 -14.93 5.76 3.01
CA TYR A 167 -15.35 4.87 4.10
C TYR A 167 -14.97 5.42 5.48
N LYS A 168 -15.54 4.82 6.53
CA LYS A 168 -15.36 5.25 7.91
C LYS A 168 -13.91 5.10 8.36
N GLY A 169 -13.32 6.20 8.83
CA GLY A 169 -11.92 6.23 9.32
C GLY A 169 -10.93 6.84 8.33
N THR A 170 -11.40 7.31 7.17
CA THR A 170 -10.58 8.04 6.19
C THR A 170 -11.00 9.48 6.04
N ASP A 171 -10.24 10.22 5.21
CA ASP A 171 -10.61 11.53 4.72
C ASP A 171 -10.77 11.54 3.18
N TRP A 172 -11.09 12.70 2.62
CA TRP A 172 -11.31 12.90 1.19
C TRP A 172 -10.15 12.41 0.30
N SER A 173 -8.91 12.38 0.80
CA SER A 173 -7.74 11.98 0.02
C SER A 173 -7.73 10.48 -0.31
N ALA A 174 -8.54 9.67 0.37
CA ALA A 174 -8.69 8.25 0.07
C ALA A 174 -9.41 8.01 -1.26
N TRP A 175 -10.08 9.02 -1.81
CA TRP A 175 -10.55 8.96 -3.19
C TRP A 175 -9.43 9.13 -4.23
N LEU A 176 -8.26 9.60 -3.83
CA LEU A 176 -7.26 10.09 -4.80
C LEU A 176 -6.12 9.09 -4.99
N PHE A 177 -5.79 8.83 -6.24
CA PHE A 177 -4.61 8.09 -6.64
C PHE A 177 -3.65 9.01 -7.39
N ALA A 178 -2.42 9.09 -6.91
CA ALA A 178 -1.33 9.78 -7.59
C ALA A 178 -0.75 8.85 -8.65
N LEU A 179 -0.74 9.31 -9.91
CA LEU A 179 0.02 8.66 -10.97
C LEU A 179 1.44 9.20 -10.90
N THR A 180 2.41 8.35 -10.57
CA THR A 180 3.80 8.76 -10.33
C THR A 180 4.74 8.26 -11.42
N MET A 181 5.82 9.01 -11.63
CA MET A 181 6.99 8.59 -12.38
C MET A 181 8.21 8.74 -11.47
N GLY A 182 8.61 7.67 -10.79
CA GLY A 182 9.51 7.74 -9.64
C GLY A 182 8.85 8.45 -8.45
N ASP A 183 9.49 9.49 -7.93
CA ASP A 183 9.02 10.31 -6.80
C ASP A 183 8.06 11.45 -7.22
N LYS A 184 7.86 11.65 -8.52
CA LYS A 184 7.09 12.78 -9.07
C LYS A 184 5.69 12.38 -9.45
N VAL A 185 4.71 13.11 -8.94
CA VAL A 185 3.31 13.01 -9.39
C VAL A 185 3.18 13.65 -10.78
N VAL A 186 2.75 12.88 -11.77
CA VAL A 186 2.46 13.38 -13.13
C VAL A 186 0.99 13.72 -13.32
N ALA A 187 0.10 13.05 -12.58
CA ALA A 187 -1.33 13.35 -12.55
C ALA A 187 -1.95 12.84 -11.24
N MET A 188 -3.13 13.36 -10.90
CA MET A 188 -3.94 12.86 -9.79
C MET A 188 -5.29 12.40 -10.34
N VAL A 189 -5.73 11.21 -9.96
CA VAL A 189 -7.01 10.61 -10.38
C VAL A 189 -7.95 10.55 -9.19
N ASN A 190 -9.20 10.99 -9.36
CA ASN A 190 -10.24 10.82 -8.36
C ASN A 190 -11.06 9.56 -8.68
N MET A 191 -10.94 8.54 -7.83
CA MET A 191 -11.61 7.25 -8.00
C MET A 191 -13.13 7.32 -7.86
N LYS A 192 -13.66 8.38 -7.24
CA LYS A 192 -15.11 8.61 -7.14
C LYS A 192 -15.72 9.01 -8.48
N THR A 193 -15.00 9.84 -9.25
CA THR A 193 -15.53 10.46 -10.48
C THR A 193 -14.84 9.96 -11.76
N GLY A 194 -13.70 9.26 -11.62
CA GLY A 194 -12.84 8.86 -12.74
C GLY A 194 -12.13 10.00 -13.46
N GLU A 195 -12.25 11.22 -12.93
CA GLU A 195 -11.58 12.41 -13.45
C GLU A 195 -10.10 12.42 -13.07
N ALA A 196 -9.28 13.08 -13.89
CA ALA A 196 -7.88 13.32 -13.58
C ALA A 196 -7.50 14.78 -13.77
N ILE A 197 -6.48 15.21 -13.05
CA ILE A 197 -5.90 16.55 -13.13
C ILE A 197 -4.38 16.48 -13.30
N ASN A 198 -3.81 17.48 -13.97
CA ASN A 198 -2.38 17.73 -13.99
C ASN A 198 -1.92 18.33 -12.65
N ARG A 199 -0.59 18.45 -12.47
CA ARG A 199 0.02 19.06 -11.27
C ARG A 199 -0.47 20.48 -10.97
N ASP A 200 -0.83 21.25 -12.00
CA ASP A 200 -1.34 22.61 -11.84
C ASP A 200 -2.85 22.68 -11.53
N GLY A 201 -3.51 21.52 -11.40
CA GLY A 201 -4.94 21.40 -11.10
C GLY A 201 -5.84 21.46 -12.33
N THR A 202 -5.29 21.61 -13.53
CA THR A 202 -6.09 21.61 -14.76
C THR A 202 -6.59 20.21 -15.11
N PRO A 203 -7.82 20.04 -15.64
CA PRO A 203 -8.32 18.74 -16.07
C PRO A 203 -7.39 18.06 -17.10
N MET A 204 -7.12 16.77 -16.88
CA MET A 204 -6.31 15.94 -17.78
C MET A 204 -7.22 15.00 -18.56
N GLN A 205 -7.49 15.36 -19.81
CA GLN A 205 -8.21 14.50 -20.74
C GLN A 205 -7.34 13.33 -21.19
N ASP A 206 -7.96 12.17 -21.42
CA ASP A 206 -7.27 10.99 -21.95
C ASP A 206 -6.01 10.58 -21.16
N TRP A 207 -5.98 10.82 -19.86
CA TRP A 207 -4.83 10.58 -18.98
C TRP A 207 -4.27 9.15 -19.07
N TYR A 208 -5.13 8.19 -19.42
CA TYR A 208 -4.81 6.77 -19.59
C TYR A 208 -4.16 6.41 -20.93
N LYS A 209 -4.12 7.33 -21.90
CA LYS A 209 -3.44 7.11 -23.17
C LYS A 209 -1.94 7.34 -23.00
N LYS A 210 -1.14 6.66 -23.83
CA LYS A 210 0.32 6.77 -23.84
C LYS A 210 0.73 8.24 -24.00
N SER A 211 1.16 8.88 -22.92
CA SER A 211 1.47 10.30 -22.95
C SER A 211 2.78 10.53 -23.72
N ALA A 212 2.82 11.56 -24.56
CA ALA A 212 4.05 12.01 -25.20
C ALA A 212 5.06 12.61 -24.20
N VAL A 213 4.67 12.80 -22.93
CA VAL A 213 5.51 13.41 -21.88
C VAL A 213 6.67 12.49 -21.50
N ALA A 214 6.51 11.17 -21.61
CA ALA A 214 7.61 10.22 -21.41
C ALA A 214 8.80 10.45 -22.37
N LYS A 215 8.58 11.08 -23.53
CA LYS A 215 9.67 11.43 -24.48
C LYS A 215 10.41 12.73 -24.15
N LYS A 216 9.87 13.62 -23.30
CA LYS A 216 10.37 15.00 -23.12
C LYS A 216 10.93 15.33 -21.74
N ILE A 217 10.80 14.45 -20.75
CA ILE A 217 11.57 14.61 -19.51
C ILE A 217 13.01 14.20 -19.86
N ALA A 218 13.84 15.18 -20.25
CA ALA A 218 15.29 15.02 -20.31
C ALA A 218 15.77 14.78 -18.87
N MET A 219 15.79 13.51 -18.46
CA MET A 219 16.21 13.14 -17.11
C MET A 219 17.72 13.30 -17.04
N LYS A 220 18.18 14.19 -16.14
CA LYS A 220 19.47 13.96 -15.49
C LYS A 220 19.43 12.52 -14.98
N LYS A 221 20.46 11.74 -15.33
CA LYS A 221 20.66 10.39 -14.80
C LYS A 221 20.34 10.46 -13.31
N PRO A 222 19.27 9.79 -12.82
CA PRO A 222 18.96 9.85 -11.41
C PRO A 222 20.25 9.47 -10.69
N GLU A 223 20.68 10.30 -9.73
CA GLU A 223 21.64 9.84 -8.75
C GLU A 223 21.04 8.55 -8.22
N VAL A 224 21.74 7.46 -8.48
CA VAL A 224 21.33 6.13 -8.07
C VAL A 224 21.38 6.17 -6.55
N ILE A 225 20.24 6.48 -5.92
CA ILE A 225 20.02 6.11 -4.55
C ILE A 225 19.90 4.59 -4.63
N SER A 226 20.98 3.88 -4.31
CA SER A 226 20.92 2.44 -4.13
C SER A 226 20.05 2.20 -2.91
N PHE A 227 18.84 1.71 -3.12
CA PHE A 227 18.13 1.02 -2.05
C PHE A 227 18.90 -0.28 -1.79
N PRO A 228 19.30 -0.57 -0.54
CA PRO A 228 19.91 -1.86 -0.24
C PRO A 228 18.92 -2.98 -0.62
N GLU A 229 19.33 -3.88 -1.51
CA GLU A 229 18.54 -5.04 -1.94
C GLU A 229 18.44 -6.14 -0.85
N GLU A 230 19.09 -5.95 0.30
CA GLU A 230 19.13 -6.95 1.35
C GLU A 230 17.87 -6.88 2.20
N VAL A 231 16.92 -7.76 1.85
CA VAL A 231 15.82 -8.18 2.72
C VAL A 231 16.44 -8.60 4.07
N PRO A 232 15.95 -8.10 5.21
CA PRO A 232 16.50 -8.44 6.52
C PRO A 232 16.36 -9.94 6.74
N SER A 233 17.31 -10.53 7.45
CA SER A 233 17.18 -11.94 7.83
C SER A 233 15.90 -12.16 8.65
N ASP A 234 15.32 -13.35 8.55
CA ASP A 234 14.14 -13.74 9.34
C ASP A 234 14.35 -13.54 10.85
N GLU A 235 15.60 -13.63 11.29
CA GLU A 235 16.00 -13.37 12.67
C GLU A 235 15.74 -11.91 13.07
N VAL A 236 16.18 -10.94 12.26
CA VAL A 236 15.95 -9.50 12.50
C VAL A 236 14.46 -9.19 12.52
N LEU A 237 13.71 -9.75 11.56
CA LEU A 237 12.26 -9.60 11.52
C LEU A 237 11.57 -10.18 12.76
N SER A 238 12.09 -11.27 13.33
CA SER A 238 11.54 -11.88 14.54
C SER A 238 11.61 -10.97 15.77
N TYR A 239 12.64 -10.12 15.87
CA TYR A 239 12.76 -9.12 16.94
C TYR A 239 11.70 -8.04 16.81
N PHE A 240 11.49 -7.50 15.61
CA PHE A 240 10.48 -6.45 15.40
C PHE A 240 9.04 -6.96 15.57
N ARG A 241 8.76 -8.23 15.26
CA ARG A 241 7.44 -8.84 15.50
C ARG A 241 7.00 -8.76 16.97
N LYS A 242 7.92 -8.60 17.93
CA LYS A 242 7.61 -8.45 19.37
C LYS A 242 6.79 -7.20 19.68
N VAL A 243 6.91 -6.17 18.84
CA VAL A 243 6.15 -4.91 18.94
C VAL A 243 5.12 -4.74 17.84
N GLY A 244 4.83 -5.80 17.06
CA GLY A 244 3.89 -5.72 15.93
C GLY A 244 2.43 -5.40 16.31
N ARG A 245 2.09 -5.47 17.61
CA ARG A 245 0.77 -5.04 18.15
C ARG A 245 0.87 -3.83 19.08
N PHE A 246 2.07 -3.28 19.25
CA PHE A 246 2.33 -2.14 20.13
C PHE A 246 2.33 -0.86 19.30
N ASP A 247 1.47 0.08 19.66
CA ASP A 247 1.41 1.40 19.02
C ASP A 247 2.13 2.42 19.92
N GLY A 248 3.39 2.70 19.58
CA GLY A 248 4.21 3.65 20.35
C GLY A 248 3.68 5.08 20.32
N TYR A 249 2.96 5.49 19.28
CA TYR A 249 2.37 6.83 19.19
C TYR A 249 1.15 6.96 20.09
N LYS A 250 0.36 5.89 20.25
CA LYS A 250 -0.75 5.88 21.20
C LYS A 250 -0.28 6.01 22.65
N VAL A 251 0.85 5.38 23.00
CA VAL A 251 1.39 5.38 24.37
C VAL A 251 2.17 6.67 24.66
N PHE A 252 3.04 7.09 23.75
CA PHE A 252 3.97 8.21 24.00
C PHE A 252 3.64 9.50 23.24
N GLY A 253 2.70 9.46 22.28
CA GLY A 253 2.35 10.61 21.45
C GLY A 253 3.57 11.15 20.70
N GLU A 254 3.72 12.47 20.73
CA GLU A 254 4.84 13.20 20.12
C GLU A 254 6.19 12.91 20.81
N ASN A 255 6.18 12.35 22.02
CA ASN A 255 7.40 12.07 22.78
C ASN A 255 8.08 10.75 22.40
N LEU A 256 7.48 9.93 21.51
CA LEU A 256 8.02 8.62 21.16
C LEU A 256 9.50 8.68 20.75
N ALA A 257 9.86 9.62 19.86
CA ALA A 257 11.23 9.78 19.39
C ALA A 257 12.18 10.13 20.55
N SER A 258 11.80 11.11 21.38
CA SER A 258 12.62 11.53 22.54
C SER A 258 12.81 10.39 23.55
N VAL A 259 11.77 9.59 23.80
CA VAL A 259 11.86 8.42 24.68
C VAL A 259 12.81 7.38 24.08
N ALA A 260 12.63 7.01 22.81
CA ALA A 260 13.47 6.02 22.14
C ALA A 260 14.95 6.44 22.08
N GLU A 261 15.22 7.71 21.76
CA GLU A 261 16.56 8.29 21.75
C GLU A 261 17.18 8.28 23.14
N SER A 262 16.43 8.65 24.18
CA SER A 262 16.91 8.59 25.57
C SER A 262 17.25 7.17 25.99
N VAL A 263 16.47 6.16 25.58
CA VAL A 263 16.76 4.74 25.86
C VAL A 263 18.05 4.31 25.13
N SER A 264 18.17 4.66 23.86
CA SER A 264 19.35 4.32 23.05
C SER A 264 20.62 4.98 23.59
N GLU A 265 20.57 6.27 23.92
CA GLU A 265 21.70 7.01 24.49
C GLU A 265 22.11 6.45 25.86
N HIS A 266 21.14 6.16 26.72
CA HIS A 266 21.40 5.54 28.02
C HIS A 266 22.09 4.19 27.87
N TRP A 267 21.59 3.34 26.99
CA TRP A 267 22.19 2.03 26.71
C TRP A 267 23.61 2.17 26.15
N ARG A 268 23.85 3.05 25.17
CA ARG A 268 25.21 3.29 24.64
C ARG A 268 26.18 3.75 25.72
N LYS A 269 25.70 4.55 26.68
CA LYS A 269 26.52 5.10 27.77
C LYS A 269 26.81 4.10 28.88
N THR A 270 25.86 3.23 29.21
CA THR A 270 25.90 2.41 30.44
C THR A 270 25.94 0.91 30.18
N GLY A 271 25.45 0.47 29.01
CA GLY A 271 25.18 -0.94 28.70
C GLY A 271 23.83 -1.45 29.24
N ASP A 272 23.12 -0.63 30.03
CA ASP A 272 21.88 -1.02 30.70
C ASP A 272 20.64 -0.53 29.93
N LEU A 273 19.54 -1.29 30.05
CA LEU A 273 18.22 -0.90 29.55
C LEU A 273 17.35 -0.35 30.70
N PRO A 274 16.39 0.53 30.41
CA PRO A 274 15.43 0.99 31.41
C PRO A 274 14.59 -0.18 31.93
N ARG A 275 14.05 -0.05 33.14
CA ARG A 275 13.14 -1.06 33.73
C ARG A 275 11.70 -0.95 33.23
N ASP A 276 11.35 0.19 32.66
CA ASP A 276 10.00 0.45 32.14
C ASP A 276 9.81 -0.29 30.80
N ILE A 277 8.93 -1.28 30.82
CA ILE A 277 8.64 -2.11 29.64
C ILE A 277 8.00 -1.31 28.51
N GLU A 278 7.24 -0.26 28.79
CA GLU A 278 6.66 0.56 27.74
C GLU A 278 7.76 1.33 27.02
N GLN A 279 8.77 1.83 27.74
CA GLN A 279 9.93 2.50 27.13
C GLN A 279 10.75 1.55 26.27
N ILE A 280 10.95 0.31 26.71
CA ILE A 280 11.62 -0.74 25.92
C ILE A 280 10.83 -1.02 24.63
N LYS A 281 9.51 -1.23 24.73
CA LYS A 281 8.63 -1.46 23.58
C LYS A 281 8.60 -0.25 22.64
N GLY A 282 8.57 0.97 23.20
CA GLY A 282 8.64 2.23 22.46
C GLY A 282 9.94 2.37 21.68
N ALA A 283 11.09 2.09 22.31
CA ALA A 283 12.38 2.10 21.64
C ALA A 283 12.46 1.07 20.51
N LEU A 284 12.02 -0.17 20.74
CA LEU A 284 12.03 -1.20 19.71
C LEU A 284 11.09 -0.88 18.54
N PHE A 285 9.90 -0.34 18.84
CA PHE A 285 8.96 0.13 17.83
C PHE A 285 9.52 1.28 17.00
N PHE A 286 10.23 2.22 17.63
CA PHE A 286 10.87 3.34 16.95
C PHE A 286 12.03 2.88 16.05
N GLU A 287 12.84 1.92 16.48
CA GLU A 287 13.92 1.34 15.69
C GLU A 287 13.39 0.54 14.48
N TRP A 288 12.33 -0.26 14.69
CA TRP A 288 11.61 -0.92 13.60
C TRP A 288 11.14 0.10 12.56
N ARG A 289 10.60 1.22 13.05
CA ARG A 289 10.15 2.32 12.22
C ARG A 289 11.26 2.96 11.41
N ARG A 290 12.37 3.27 12.06
CA ARG A 290 13.54 3.88 11.41
C ARG A 290 14.05 2.99 10.29
N ALA A 291 14.19 1.69 10.56
CA ALA A 291 14.66 0.71 9.57
C ALA A 291 13.72 0.60 8.36
N HIS A 292 12.41 0.57 8.60
CA HIS A 292 11.41 0.54 7.53
C HIS A 292 11.45 1.81 6.65
N HIS A 293 11.67 2.96 7.28
CA HIS A 293 11.73 4.26 6.61
C HIS A 293 12.95 4.50 5.76
N THR A 294 14.12 4.15 6.29
CA THR A 294 15.39 4.38 5.60
C THR A 294 15.71 3.28 4.61
N GLY A 295 15.01 2.14 4.67
CA GLY A 295 15.36 0.92 3.94
C GLY A 295 16.71 0.33 4.38
N GLN A 296 17.26 0.82 5.49
CA GLN A 296 18.54 0.36 6.05
C GLN A 296 18.25 -0.39 7.34
N TYR A 297 18.50 -1.70 7.31
CA TYR A 297 18.35 -2.52 8.50
C TYR A 297 19.55 -2.36 9.43
N PRO A 298 19.30 -2.44 10.74
CA PRO A 298 20.33 -2.22 11.73
C PRO A 298 21.35 -3.35 11.71
N GLU A 299 22.63 -2.98 11.82
CA GLU A 299 23.76 -3.90 11.86
C GLU A 299 24.64 -3.60 13.09
N GLY A 300 25.59 -4.50 13.38
CA GLY A 300 26.59 -4.29 14.42
C GLY A 300 25.98 -3.96 15.80
N GLU A 301 26.34 -2.80 16.35
CA GLU A 301 25.86 -2.36 17.67
C GLU A 301 24.36 -2.04 17.68
N GLU A 302 23.79 -1.56 16.57
CA GLU A 302 22.36 -1.26 16.49
C GLU A 302 21.54 -2.55 16.52
N LEU A 303 22.00 -3.59 15.82
CA LEU A 303 21.36 -4.91 15.89
C LEU A 303 21.45 -5.49 17.31
N ARG A 304 22.60 -5.34 17.98
CA ARG A 304 22.77 -5.79 19.36
C ARG A 304 21.81 -5.07 20.32
N PHE A 305 21.62 -3.77 20.15
CA PHE A 305 20.65 -3.00 20.93
C PHE A 305 19.24 -3.55 20.75
N ILE A 306 18.82 -3.79 19.50
CA ILE A 306 17.49 -4.32 19.16
C ILE A 306 17.28 -5.73 19.72
N GLN A 307 18.29 -6.60 19.62
CA GLN A 307 18.28 -7.93 20.22
C GLN A 307 18.04 -7.87 21.74
N LEU A 308 18.71 -6.95 22.43
CA LEU A 308 18.54 -6.77 23.88
C LEU A 308 17.15 -6.27 24.23
N LEU A 309 16.62 -5.28 23.51
CA LEU A 309 15.24 -4.81 23.70
C LEU A 309 14.23 -5.95 23.53
N ALA A 310 14.35 -6.72 22.45
CA ALA A 310 13.46 -7.85 22.17
C ALA A 310 13.55 -8.95 23.25
N THR A 311 14.77 -9.26 23.69
CA THR A 311 15.02 -10.23 24.76
C THR A 311 14.41 -9.78 26.08
N GLU A 312 14.49 -8.49 26.41
CA GLU A 312 13.93 -7.96 27.65
C GLU A 312 12.39 -7.98 27.63
N ILE A 313 11.78 -7.78 26.45
CA ILE A 313 10.33 -7.93 26.28
C ILE A 313 9.88 -9.37 26.56
N ASP A 314 10.66 -10.37 26.13
CA ASP A 314 10.33 -11.79 26.35
C ASP A 314 10.46 -12.24 27.82
N LYS A 315 11.28 -11.55 28.63
CA LYS A 315 11.42 -11.86 30.06
C LYS A 315 10.23 -11.42 30.90
N GLN A 316 9.40 -10.51 30.41
CA GLN A 316 8.27 -10.01 31.17
C GLN A 316 7.11 -11.01 31.12
N PRO A 317 6.45 -11.29 32.26
CA PRO A 317 5.28 -12.15 32.28
C PRO A 317 4.17 -11.56 31.39
N LYS A 318 3.54 -12.44 30.60
CA LYS A 318 2.43 -12.09 29.70
C LYS A 318 1.18 -11.67 30.46
#